data_AF-A0A9E4AE15-F1
#
_entry.id   AF-A0A9E4AE15-F1
#
_cell.length_a   1.000
_cell.length_b   1.000
_cell.length_c   1.000
_cell.angle_alpha   90.00
_cell.angle_beta   90.00
_cell.angle_gamma   90.00
#
_symmetry.space_group_name_H-M   'P 1'
#
loop_
_entity.id
_entity.type
_entity.pdbx_description
1 polymer ?
#
loop_
_entity_poly.entity_id
_entity_poly.type
_entity_poly.pdbx_seq_one_letter_code
_entity_poly.pdbx_strand_id
1 'polypeptide(L)'
;MRTFVELFLRSLHLIAAIVWFGGVVFSTLIAMPIVRQNLPAQDLLEIHNRFRHWIRLMINMLLLTGGIVIFIVAWNSNMELKSEYMIYSAAKLAAFGLMALFWGLYSSFYRRYLETAQPDSRVIVPRHINVFGHLTLFSGLIVFAFALLLRN
;
A
#
# COMPACT_ATOMS: atom_id res chain seq x y z
N MET A 1 -9.83 24.30 -17.31
CA MET A 1 -8.69 24.00 -16.40
C MET A 1 -9.07 23.15 -15.19
N ARG A 2 -10.08 23.52 -14.37
CA ARG A 2 -10.48 22.79 -13.15
C ARG A 2 -10.74 21.28 -13.36
N THR A 3 -11.52 20.93 -14.39
CA THR A 3 -11.85 19.53 -14.72
C THR A 3 -10.63 18.70 -15.14
N PHE A 4 -9.69 19.31 -15.85
CA PHE A 4 -8.45 18.64 -16.27
C PHE A 4 -7.54 18.34 -15.08
N VAL A 5 -7.36 19.30 -14.18
CA VAL A 5 -6.56 19.12 -12.95
C VAL A 5 -7.17 18.05 -12.05
N GLU A 6 -8.49 18.04 -11.89
CA GLU A 6 -9.19 17.01 -11.12
C GLU A 6 -9.02 15.61 -11.72
N LEU A 7 -9.19 15.47 -13.05
CA LEU A 7 -9.00 14.21 -13.75
C LEU A 7 -7.55 13.72 -13.64
N PHE A 8 -6.59 14.63 -13.75
CA PHE A 8 -5.17 14.33 -13.61
C PHE A 8 -4.86 13.81 -12.20
N LEU A 9 -5.34 14.47 -11.15
CA LEU A 9 -5.14 14.05 -9.75
C LEU A 9 -5.80 12.69 -9.47
N ARG A 10 -7.02 12.46 -9.96
CA ARG A 10 -7.71 11.16 -9.84
C ARG A 10 -6.94 10.05 -10.57
N SER A 11 -6.39 10.35 -11.75
CA SER A 11 -5.54 9.42 -12.51
C SER A 11 -4.25 9.09 -11.76
N LEU A 12 -3.57 10.10 -11.21
CA LEU A 12 -2.37 9.90 -10.39
C LEU A 12 -2.67 9.07 -9.14
N HIS A 13 -3.79 9.35 -8.45
CA HIS A 13 -4.23 8.56 -7.30
C HIS A 13 -4.46 7.09 -7.68
N LEU A 14 -5.15 6.87 -8.80
CA LEU A 14 -5.44 5.52 -9.30
C LEU A 14 -4.17 4.76 -9.68
N ILE A 15 -3.23 5.39 -10.39
CA ILE A 15 -1.94 4.80 -10.73
C ILE A 15 -1.17 4.43 -9.47
N ALA A 16 -1.09 5.36 -8.50
CA ALA A 16 -0.44 5.09 -7.22
C ALA A 16 -1.11 3.93 -6.47
N ALA A 17 -2.44 3.81 -6.54
CA ALA A 17 -3.19 2.71 -5.92
C ALA A 17 -2.89 1.37 -6.60
N ILE A 18 -2.83 1.34 -7.94
CA ILE A 18 -2.48 0.14 -8.71
C ILE A 18 -1.06 -0.30 -8.40
N VAL A 19 -0.09 0.60 -8.46
CA VAL A 19 1.33 0.29 -8.19
C VAL A 19 1.51 -0.15 -6.74
N TRP A 20 0.84 0.51 -5.79
CA TRP A 20 0.87 0.14 -4.39
C TRP A 20 0.25 -1.25 -4.15
N PHE A 21 -1.06 -1.39 -4.37
CA PHE A 21 -1.80 -2.57 -3.98
C PHE A 21 -1.43 -3.76 -4.87
N GLY A 22 -1.35 -3.53 -6.19
CA GLY A 22 -0.86 -4.52 -7.14
C GLY A 22 0.57 -4.93 -6.84
N GLY A 23 1.45 -3.99 -6.45
CA GLY A 23 2.81 -4.30 -6.02
C GLY A 23 2.85 -5.16 -4.74
N VAL A 24 2.00 -4.90 -3.75
CA VAL A 24 1.88 -5.73 -2.54
C VAL A 24 1.36 -7.13 -2.87
N VAL A 25 0.32 -7.24 -3.71
CA VAL A 25 -0.22 -8.54 -4.18
C VAL A 25 0.85 -9.33 -4.93
N PHE A 26 1.46 -8.72 -5.94
CA PHE A 26 2.50 -9.34 -6.76
C PHE A 26 3.71 -9.77 -5.92
N SER A 27 4.21 -8.88 -5.05
CA SER A 27 5.37 -9.19 -4.21
C SER A 27 5.08 -10.30 -3.20
N THR A 28 3.90 -10.30 -2.58
CA THR A 28 3.55 -11.27 -1.52
C THR A 28 3.27 -12.66 -2.09
N LEU A 29 2.54 -12.74 -3.22
CA LEU A 29 2.05 -14.00 -3.75
C LEU A 29 2.97 -14.61 -4.82
N ILE A 30 3.76 -13.80 -5.53
CA ILE A 30 4.52 -14.24 -6.69
C ILE A 30 6.02 -13.98 -6.51
N ALA A 31 6.41 -12.71 -6.43
CA ALA A 31 7.84 -12.36 -6.53
C ALA A 31 8.65 -12.86 -5.32
N MET A 32 8.25 -12.54 -4.09
CA MET A 32 9.04 -12.93 -2.91
C MET A 32 9.12 -14.45 -2.72
N PRO A 33 8.05 -15.25 -2.91
CA PRO A 33 8.17 -16.71 -2.89
C PRO A 33 9.23 -17.26 -3.85
N ILE A 34 9.29 -16.75 -5.09
CA ILE A 34 10.26 -17.19 -6.10
C ILE A 34 11.67 -16.71 -5.73
N VAL A 35 11.83 -15.42 -5.44
CA VAL A 35 13.15 -14.81 -5.21
C VAL A 35 13.80 -15.39 -3.95
N ARG A 36 13.03 -15.66 -2.88
CA ARG A 36 13.54 -16.27 -1.63
C ARG A 36 14.12 -17.67 -1.81
N GLN A 37 13.66 -18.41 -2.81
CA GLN A 37 14.15 -19.76 -3.08
C GLN A 37 15.46 -19.76 -3.89
N ASN A 38 15.71 -18.68 -4.63
CA ASN A 38 16.75 -18.62 -5.64
C ASN A 38 17.89 -17.65 -5.29
N LEU A 39 17.68 -16.70 -4.39
CA LEU A 39 18.67 -15.70 -4.03
C LEU A 39 19.16 -15.83 -2.57
N PRO A 40 20.44 -15.48 -2.31
CA PRO A 40 21.00 -15.41 -0.97
C PRO A 40 20.42 -14.23 -0.17
N ALA A 41 20.62 -14.25 1.14
CA ALA A 41 20.08 -13.25 2.07
C ALA A 41 20.49 -11.80 1.73
N GLN A 42 21.72 -11.59 1.26
CA GLN A 42 22.22 -10.26 0.89
C GLN A 42 21.45 -9.63 -0.29
N ASP A 43 21.20 -10.40 -1.34
CA ASP A 43 20.49 -9.92 -2.53
C ASP A 43 19.01 -9.67 -2.21
N LEU A 44 18.42 -10.52 -1.36
CA LEU A 44 17.06 -10.32 -0.84
C LEU A 44 16.94 -9.01 -0.06
N LEU A 45 17.95 -8.65 0.73
CA LEU A 45 17.97 -7.42 1.50
C LEU A 45 18.05 -6.19 0.59
N GLU A 46 18.88 -6.24 -0.45
CA GLU A 46 18.98 -5.15 -1.43
C GLU A 46 17.65 -4.93 -2.17
N ILE A 47 17.06 -6.01 -2.69
CA ILE A 47 15.76 -5.98 -3.37
C ILE A 47 14.67 -5.43 -2.45
N HIS A 48 14.63 -5.90 -1.20
CA HIS A 48 13.66 -5.44 -0.21
C HIS A 48 13.81 -3.95 0.09
N ASN A 49 15.04 -3.45 0.26
CA ASN A 49 15.29 -2.04 0.52
C ASN A 49 14.89 -1.14 -0.65
N ARG A 50 15.16 -1.57 -1.88
CA ARG A 50 14.72 -0.87 -3.10
C ARG A 50 13.20 -0.84 -3.20
N PHE A 51 12.54 -1.97 -2.99
CA PHE A 51 11.08 -2.05 -2.99
C PHE A 51 10.46 -1.16 -1.90
N ARG A 52 11.05 -1.16 -0.70
CA ARG A 52 10.59 -0.33 0.43
C ARG A 52 10.64 1.17 0.12
N HIS A 53 11.61 1.63 -0.67
CA HIS A 53 11.67 3.03 -1.11
C HIS A 53 10.49 3.38 -2.02
N TRP A 54 10.25 2.58 -3.07
CA TRP A 54 9.13 2.78 -4.00
C TRP A 54 7.78 2.73 -3.33
N ILE A 55 7.59 1.75 -2.45
CA ILE A 55 6.36 1.65 -1.68
C ILE A 55 6.17 2.93 -0.86
N ARG A 56 7.13 3.36 -0.03
CA ARG A 56 6.99 4.63 0.73
C ARG A 56 6.60 5.82 -0.15
N LEU A 57 7.17 5.96 -1.34
CA LEU A 57 6.80 7.01 -2.29
C LEU A 57 5.32 6.91 -2.68
N MET A 58 4.84 5.71 -2.99
CA MET A 58 3.43 5.45 -3.29
C MET A 58 2.50 5.70 -2.08
N ILE A 59 2.89 5.47 -0.80
CA ILE A 59 2.05 5.87 0.37
C ILE A 59 1.78 7.36 0.27
N ASN A 60 2.87 8.13 0.17
CA ASN A 60 2.80 9.58 0.23
C ASN A 60 1.98 10.11 -0.93
N MET A 61 2.18 9.57 -2.12
CA MET A 61 1.38 9.91 -3.29
C MET A 61 -0.10 9.64 -3.08
N LEU A 62 -0.47 8.48 -2.51
CA LEU A 62 -1.86 8.13 -2.20
C LEU A 62 -2.49 9.05 -1.16
N LEU A 63 -1.78 9.36 -0.07
CA LEU A 63 -2.26 10.25 0.97
C LEU A 63 -2.46 11.67 0.44
N LEU A 64 -1.47 12.21 -0.28
CA LEU A 64 -1.54 13.56 -0.84
C LEU A 64 -2.66 13.66 -1.88
N THR A 65 -2.66 12.79 -2.88
CA THR A 65 -3.68 12.84 -3.94
C THR A 65 -5.08 12.52 -3.40
N GLY A 66 -5.19 11.60 -2.43
CA GLY A 66 -6.46 11.27 -1.77
C GLY A 66 -7.01 12.44 -0.96
N GLY A 67 -6.16 13.11 -0.18
CA GLY A 67 -6.53 14.31 0.56
C GLY A 67 -6.97 15.46 -0.35
N ILE A 68 -6.24 15.69 -1.45
CA ILE A 68 -6.62 16.70 -2.44
C ILE A 68 -7.97 16.35 -3.10
N VAL A 69 -8.21 15.08 -3.43
CA VAL A 69 -9.50 14.66 -4.01
C VAL A 69 -10.65 14.91 -3.03
N ILE A 70 -10.50 14.56 -1.75
CA ILE A 70 -11.51 14.85 -0.73
C ILE A 70 -11.76 16.35 -0.63
N PHE A 71 -10.69 17.16 -0.61
CA PHE A 71 -10.80 18.61 -0.57
C PHE A 71 -11.52 19.18 -1.80
N ILE A 72 -11.23 18.68 -3.01
CA ILE A 72 -11.93 19.09 -4.23
C ILE A 72 -13.41 18.74 -4.15
N VAL A 73 -13.77 17.55 -3.65
CA VAL A 73 -15.18 17.17 -3.47
C VAL A 73 -15.88 18.09 -2.48
N ALA A 74 -15.24 18.40 -1.35
CA ALA A 74 -15.77 19.34 -0.37
C ALA A 74 -15.95 20.75 -0.97
N TRP A 75 -14.93 21.25 -1.66
CA TRP A 75 -14.97 22.55 -2.33
C TRP A 75 -16.07 22.63 -3.41
N ASN A 76 -16.26 21.56 -4.19
CA ASN A 76 -17.31 21.46 -5.21
C ASN A 76 -18.72 21.35 -4.60
N SER A 77 -18.84 20.98 -3.32
CA SER A 77 -20.10 20.84 -2.59
C SER A 77 -20.34 21.96 -1.58
N ASN A 78 -19.69 23.14 -1.75
CA ASN A 78 -19.79 24.26 -0.82
C ASN A 78 -19.46 23.88 0.64
N MET A 79 -18.53 22.93 0.82
CA MET A 79 -18.15 22.31 2.11
C MET A 79 -19.24 21.47 2.79
N GLU A 80 -20.34 21.17 2.10
CA GLU A 80 -21.42 20.31 2.59
C GLU A 80 -21.23 18.87 2.09
N LEU A 81 -20.40 18.10 2.80
CA LEU A 81 -20.22 16.68 2.51
C LEU A 81 -21.37 15.85 3.10
N LYS A 82 -21.96 14.98 2.27
CA LYS A 82 -22.92 13.98 2.76
C LYS A 82 -22.26 13.08 3.82
N SER A 83 -22.98 12.78 4.89
CA SER A 83 -22.47 11.93 5.98
C SER A 83 -22.00 10.55 5.49
N GLU A 84 -22.71 9.96 4.53
CA GLU A 84 -22.33 8.68 3.91
C GLU A 84 -20.95 8.76 3.24
N TYR A 85 -20.71 9.81 2.44
CA TYR A 85 -19.42 10.04 1.79
C TYR A 85 -18.29 10.18 2.82
N MET A 86 -18.54 10.93 3.91
CA MET A 86 -17.56 11.08 4.99
C MET A 86 -17.25 9.76 5.68
N ILE A 87 -18.28 8.97 6.03
CA ILE A 87 -18.12 7.68 6.69
C ILE A 87 -17.31 6.73 5.81
N TYR A 88 -17.66 6.57 4.54
CA TYR A 88 -16.92 5.68 3.63
C TYR A 88 -15.51 6.18 3.35
N SER A 89 -15.30 7.49 3.23
CA SER A 89 -13.96 8.07 3.05
C SER A 89 -13.08 7.85 4.29
N ALA A 90 -13.64 8.05 5.49
CA ALA A 90 -12.94 7.80 6.75
C ALA A 90 -12.63 6.31 6.95
N ALA A 91 -13.59 5.43 6.68
CA ALA A 91 -13.39 3.98 6.76
C ALA A 91 -12.34 3.48 5.76
N LYS A 92 -12.36 4.00 4.52
CA LYS A 92 -11.33 3.74 3.51
C LYS A 92 -9.95 4.19 3.98
N LEU A 93 -9.85 5.40 4.55
CA LEU A 93 -8.58 5.94 5.03
C LEU A 93 -8.05 5.15 6.24
N ALA A 94 -8.93 4.75 7.16
CA ALA A 94 -8.57 3.90 8.30
C ALA A 94 -8.07 2.52 7.83
N ALA A 95 -8.77 1.89 6.89
CA ALA A 95 -8.34 0.63 6.29
C ALA A 95 -6.99 0.77 5.55
N PHE A 96 -6.77 1.89 4.86
CA PHE A 96 -5.49 2.20 4.23
C PHE A 96 -4.38 2.38 5.26
N GLY A 97 -4.67 3.05 6.39
CA GLY A 97 -3.75 3.18 7.52
C GLY A 97 -3.36 1.83 8.11
N LEU A 98 -4.32 0.93 8.31
CA LEU A 98 -4.05 -0.45 8.76
C LEU A 98 -3.21 -1.22 7.73
N MET A 99 -3.53 -1.10 6.45
CA MET A 99 -2.74 -1.70 5.38
C MET A 99 -1.29 -1.21 5.42
N ALA A 100 -1.07 0.10 5.50
CA ALA A 100 0.26 0.70 5.57
C ALA A 100 1.03 0.27 6.84
N LEU A 101 0.32 0.18 7.97
CA LEU A 101 0.88 -0.29 9.23
C LEU A 101 1.34 -1.74 9.14
N PHE A 102 0.49 -2.66 8.68
CA PHE A 102 0.85 -4.06 8.54
C PHE A 102 2.00 -4.26 7.56
N TRP A 103 2.00 -3.52 6.45
CA TRP A 103 3.13 -3.56 5.52
C TRP A 103 4.42 -3.04 6.16
N GLY A 104 4.32 -1.96 6.95
CA GLY A 104 5.45 -1.40 7.69
C GLY A 104 6.03 -2.38 8.70
N LEU A 105 5.18 -3.07 9.46
CA LEU A 105 5.56 -4.12 10.41
C LEU A 105 6.21 -5.31 9.68
N TYR A 106 5.56 -5.82 8.63
CA TYR A 106 6.14 -6.85 7.77
C TYR A 106 7.53 -6.45 7.26
N SER A 107 7.64 -5.26 6.68
CA SER A 107 8.88 -4.75 6.09
C SER A 107 9.99 -4.57 7.12
N SER A 108 9.66 -4.11 8.33
CA SER A 108 10.61 -3.93 9.42
C SER A 108 11.12 -5.26 9.97
N PHE A 109 10.22 -6.19 10.30
CA PHE A 109 10.61 -7.51 10.81
C PHE A 109 11.37 -8.32 9.77
N TYR A 110 10.91 -8.31 8.52
CA TYR A 110 11.58 -9.03 7.44
C TYR A 110 12.99 -8.48 7.17
N ARG A 111 13.16 -7.15 7.14
CA ARG A 111 14.48 -6.53 6.99
C ARG A 111 15.41 -6.92 8.13
N ARG A 112 14.96 -6.80 9.38
CA ARG A 112 15.76 -7.15 10.56
C ARG A 112 16.19 -8.62 10.53
N TYR A 113 15.29 -9.50 10.08
CA TYR A 113 15.58 -10.92 9.92
C TYR A 113 16.68 -11.16 8.87
N LEU A 114 16.61 -10.48 7.72
CA LEU A 114 17.64 -10.56 6.68
C LEU A 114 19.00 -10.00 7.15
N GLU A 115 19.01 -8.91 7.91
CA GLU A 115 20.25 -8.32 8.46
C GLU A 115 20.96 -9.26 9.46
N THR A 116 20.21 -10.14 10.13
CA THR A 116 20.77 -11.15 11.05
C THR A 116 21.15 -12.47 10.39
N ALA A 117 20.72 -12.70 9.15
CA ALA A 117 21.01 -13.93 8.42
C ALA A 117 22.44 -13.91 7.88
N GLN A 118 23.06 -15.08 7.72
CA GLN A 118 24.36 -15.16 7.05
C GLN A 118 24.20 -14.75 5.57
N PRO A 119 25.12 -13.96 4.99
CA PRO A 119 24.96 -13.36 3.67
C PRO A 119 24.62 -14.36 2.56
N ASP A 120 25.29 -15.52 2.58
CA ASP A 120 25.15 -16.57 1.56
C ASP A 120 24.13 -17.65 1.91
N SER A 121 23.44 -17.51 3.04
CA SER A 121 22.46 -18.51 3.48
C SER A 121 21.13 -18.38 2.75
N ARG A 122 20.47 -19.53 2.53
CA ARG A 122 19.08 -19.57 2.10
C ARG A 122 18.18 -19.20 3.27
N VAL A 123 17.19 -18.35 3.00
CA VAL A 123 16.36 -17.72 4.02
C VAL A 123 14.99 -18.39 4.10
N ILE A 124 14.68 -19.01 5.25
CA ILE A 124 13.34 -19.54 5.54
C ILE A 124 12.63 -18.56 6.48
N VAL A 125 11.73 -17.75 5.90
CA VAL A 125 11.05 -16.68 6.65
C VAL A 125 10.09 -17.27 7.69
N PRO A 126 10.18 -16.85 8.97
CA PRO A 126 9.25 -17.27 10.00
C PRO A 126 7.80 -16.96 9.66
N ARG A 127 6.89 -17.88 10.00
CA ARG A 127 5.45 -17.77 9.70
C ARG A 127 4.84 -16.48 10.26
N HIS A 128 5.25 -16.05 11.47
CA HIS A 128 4.74 -14.84 12.10
C HIS A 128 5.05 -13.55 11.31
N ILE A 129 6.16 -13.51 10.56
CA ILE A 129 6.48 -12.37 9.68
C ILE A 129 5.52 -12.38 8.49
N ASN A 130 5.30 -13.54 7.87
CA ASN A 130 4.40 -13.67 6.71
C ASN A 130 2.93 -13.33 7.05
N VAL A 131 2.48 -13.48 8.30
CA VAL A 131 1.12 -13.09 8.72
C VAL A 131 0.87 -11.61 8.42
N PHE A 132 1.84 -10.72 8.68
CA PHE A 132 1.69 -9.29 8.39
C PHE A 132 1.52 -9.00 6.89
N GLY A 133 2.15 -9.80 6.02
CA GLY A 133 1.92 -9.72 4.57
C GLY A 133 0.47 -10.04 4.20
N HIS A 134 -0.09 -11.10 4.76
CA HIS A 134 -1.50 -11.47 4.53
C HIS A 134 -2.47 -10.44 5.11
N LEU A 135 -2.20 -9.91 6.31
CA LEU A 135 -3.01 -8.84 6.91
C LEU A 135 -2.98 -7.56 6.08
N THR A 136 -1.85 -7.25 5.44
CA THR A 136 -1.73 -6.15 4.47
C THR A 136 -2.66 -6.39 3.27
N LEU A 137 -2.64 -7.59 2.69
CA LEU A 137 -3.51 -7.94 1.56
C LEU A 137 -5.00 -7.83 1.93
N PHE A 138 -5.39 -8.39 3.08
CA PHE A 138 -6.76 -8.34 3.57
C PHE A 138 -7.23 -6.90 3.79
N SER A 139 -6.40 -6.07 4.41
CA SER A 139 -6.70 -4.64 4.60
C SER A 139 -6.82 -3.90 3.25
N GLY A 140 -5.98 -4.23 2.27
CA GLY A 140 -6.09 -3.67 0.93
C GLY A 140 -7.38 -4.05 0.20
N LEU A 141 -7.90 -5.27 0.40
CA LEU A 141 -9.22 -5.66 -0.12
C LEU A 141 -10.35 -4.84 0.51
N ILE A 142 -10.25 -4.54 1.82
CA ILE A 142 -11.21 -3.67 2.50
C ILE A 142 -11.15 -2.25 1.93
N VAL A 143 -9.96 -1.70 1.70
CA VAL A 143 -9.78 -0.39 1.04
C VAL A 143 -10.46 -0.37 -0.33
N PHE A 144 -10.27 -1.43 -1.11
CA PHE A 144 -10.91 -1.57 -2.42
C PHE A 144 -12.44 -1.63 -2.32
N ALA A 145 -12.98 -2.41 -1.38
CA ALA A 145 -14.42 -2.49 -1.14
C ALA A 145 -15.02 -1.12 -0.81
N PHE A 146 -14.42 -0.36 0.13
CA PHE A 146 -14.89 1.00 0.43
C PHE A 146 -14.73 1.96 -0.74
N ALA A 147 -13.69 1.81 -1.56
CA ALA A 147 -13.53 2.62 -2.76
C ALA A 147 -14.66 2.38 -3.78
N LEU A 148 -15.19 1.16 -3.87
CA LEU A 148 -16.35 0.85 -4.72
C LEU A 148 -17.64 1.46 -4.18
N LEU A 149 -17.81 1.47 -2.84
CA LEU A 149 -18.99 2.07 -2.19
C LEU A 149 -19.06 3.59 -2.37
N LEU A 150 -17.91 4.28 -2.50
CA LEU A 150 -17.84 5.72 -2.79
C LEU A 150 -18.26 6.09 -4.22
N ARG A 151 -18.49 5.12 -5.11
CA ARG A 151 -18.91 5.36 -6.50
C ARG A 151 -20.42 5.57 -6.64
N ASN A 152 -21.19 5.18 -5.63
CA ASN A 152 -22.66 5.29 -5.57
C ASN A 152 -23.07 6.49 -4.71
#